data_AF-A0A212LD19-F1
#
_entry.id   AF-A0A212LD19-F1
#
_cell.length_a   1.000
_cell.length_b   1.000
_cell.length_c   1.000
_cell.angle_alpha   90.00
_cell.angle_beta   90.00
_cell.angle_gamma   90.00
#
_symmetry.space_group_name_H-M   'P 1'
#
loop_
_entity.id
_entity.type
_entity.pdbx_description
1 polymer ?
#
loop_
_entity_poly.entity_id
_entity_poly.type
_entity_poly.pdbx_seq_one_letter_code
_entity_poly.pdbx_strand_id
1 'polypeptide(L)'
;MGKRQWDQHEILAALRRKGMTLTGLAQMNGKAPGGFRTIWKRENADNERIIANFLGVPVEELFPDRYPKKTSTILSHEYLSESTAGRKVA
;
A
#
# COMPACT_ATOMS: atom_id res chain seq x y z
N MET A 1 25.78 -0.49 -7.06
CA MET A 1 25.00 0.47 -6.24
C MET A 1 23.96 -0.33 -5.47
N GLY A 2 24.21 -0.61 -4.19
CA GLY A 2 23.30 -1.42 -3.37
C GLY A 2 21.96 -0.72 -3.21
N LYS A 3 20.87 -1.39 -3.55
CA LYS A 3 19.51 -0.91 -3.24
C LYS A 3 19.47 -0.62 -1.74
N ARG A 4 19.06 0.59 -1.33
CA ARG A 4 18.80 0.85 0.09
C ARG A 4 17.70 -0.12 0.50
N GLN A 5 18.06 -1.08 1.34
CA GLN A 5 17.08 -1.98 1.93
C GLN A 5 16.40 -1.19 3.03
N TRP A 6 15.21 -0.70 2.73
CA TRP A 6 14.34 -0.10 3.74
C TRP A 6 13.95 -1.20 4.73
N ASP A 7 14.55 -1.14 5.91
CA ASP A 7 14.18 -1.98 7.05
C ASP A 7 13.24 -1.21 7.99
N GLN A 8 12.54 -1.93 8.88
CA GLN A 8 11.68 -1.34 9.90
C GLN A 8 12.38 -0.22 10.67
N HIS A 9 13.65 -0.44 11.02
CA HIS A 9 14.47 0.51 11.73
C HIS A 9 14.84 1.74 10.88
N GLU A 10 15.11 1.57 9.59
CA GLU A 10 15.38 2.68 8.66
C GLU A 10 14.14 3.58 8.52
N ILE A 11 12.96 2.99 8.37
CA ILE A 11 11.69 3.74 8.26
C ILE A 11 11.44 4.52 9.56
N LEU A 12 11.58 3.87 10.72
CA LEU A 12 11.44 4.52 12.02
C LEU A 12 12.47 5.64 12.21
N ALA A 13 13.71 5.44 11.78
CA ALA A 13 14.76 6.45 11.85
C ALA A 13 14.45 7.64 10.93
N ALA A 14 13.97 7.39 9.71
CA ALA A 14 13.57 8.44 8.78
C ALA A 14 12.39 9.27 9.31
N LEU A 15 11.39 8.62 9.91
CA LEU A 15 10.30 9.30 10.61
C LEU A 15 10.82 10.17 11.75
N ARG A 16 11.69 9.60 12.60
CA ARG A 16 12.32 10.31 13.73
C ARG A 16 13.16 11.51 13.28
N ARG A 17 13.91 11.39 12.18
CA ARG A 17 14.70 12.48 11.59
C ARG A 17 13.84 13.63 11.10
N LYS A 18 12.61 13.35 10.64
CA LYS A 18 11.60 14.36 10.30
C LYS A 18 10.81 14.88 11.52
N GLY A 19 11.16 14.45 12.74
CA GLY A 19 10.45 14.85 13.96
C GLY A 19 9.08 14.19 14.13
N MET A 20 8.79 13.12 13.39
CA MET A 20 7.48 12.46 13.39
C MET A 20 7.54 11.07 14.03
N THR A 21 6.40 10.60 14.52
CA THR A 21 6.22 9.25 15.05
C THR A 21 5.09 8.54 14.32
N LEU A 22 5.08 7.21 14.34
CA LEU A 22 3.97 6.41 13.80
C LEU A 22 2.63 6.80 14.44
N THR A 23 2.63 7.05 15.75
CA THR A 23 1.46 7.51 16.50
C THR A 23 1.01 8.88 16.04
N GLY A 24 1.94 9.83 15.85
CA GLY A 24 1.64 11.17 15.35
C GLY A 24 1.08 11.14 13.92
N LEU A 25 1.64 10.30 13.05
CA LEU A 25 1.10 10.08 11.70
C LEU A 25 -0.31 9.48 11.73
N ALA A 26 -0.56 8.54 12.64
CA ALA A 26 -1.88 7.96 12.82
C ALA A 26 -2.90 9.02 13.24
N GLN A 27 -2.58 9.82 14.25
CA GLN A 27 -3.43 10.90 14.75
C GLN A 27 -3.70 11.96 13.68
N MET A 28 -2.68 12.37 12.94
CA MET A 28 -2.82 13.37 11.87
C MET A 28 -3.74 12.89 10.73
N ASN A 29 -3.76 11.59 10.45
CA ASN A 29 -4.63 11.00 9.44
C ASN A 29 -5.95 10.45 10.00
N GLY A 30 -6.27 10.71 11.28
CA GLY A 30 -7.48 10.21 11.93
C GLY A 30 -7.56 8.67 12.04
N LYS A 31 -6.40 7.99 12.02
CA LYS A 31 -6.29 6.52 12.07
C LYS A 31 -5.90 6.05 13.47
N ALA A 32 -6.33 4.83 13.80
CA ALA A 32 -5.96 4.20 15.05
C ALA A 32 -4.45 3.87 15.07
N PRO A 33 -3.70 4.24 16.14
CA PRO A 33 -2.26 4.01 16.22
C PRO A 33 -1.88 2.52 16.24
N GLY A 34 -2.80 1.65 16.66
CA GLY A 34 -2.64 0.20 16.58
C GLY A 34 -2.42 -0.31 15.15
N GLY A 35 -3.05 0.33 14.16
CA GLY A 35 -2.92 -0.02 12.74
C GLY A 35 -1.51 0.22 12.19
N PHE A 36 -0.77 1.20 12.71
CA PHE A 36 0.60 1.46 12.31
C PHE A 36 1.59 0.47 12.91
N ARG A 37 1.30 -0.02 14.12
CA ARG A 37 2.13 -1.02 14.81
C ARG A 37 2.00 -2.40 14.17
N THR A 38 0.86 -2.69 13.54
CA THR A 38 0.60 -3.96 12.86
C THR A 38 1.12 -4.01 11.43
N ILE A 39 1.56 -2.90 10.81
CA ILE A 39 2.09 -2.88 9.42
C ILE A 39 3.18 -3.94 9.19
N TRP A 40 4.05 -4.12 10.18
CA TRP A 40 5.16 -5.09 10.12
C TRP A 40 4.66 -6.54 10.07
N LYS A 41 3.53 -6.84 10.71
CA LYS A 41 2.94 -8.19 10.77
C LYS A 41 1.83 -8.44 9.75
N ARG A 42 1.08 -7.41 9.38
CA ARG A 42 -0.12 -7.45 8.54
C ARG A 42 -0.02 -6.38 7.48
N GLU A 43 -0.36 -6.72 6.24
CA GLU A 43 -0.47 -5.75 5.16
C GLU A 43 -1.61 -4.77 5.38
N ASN A 44 -1.28 -3.48 5.31
CA ASN A 44 -2.23 -2.39 5.45
C ASN A 44 -1.85 -1.32 4.42
N ALA A 45 -2.42 -1.45 3.22
CA ALA A 45 -2.08 -0.59 2.08
C ALA A 45 -2.29 0.90 2.40
N ASP A 46 -3.32 1.25 3.18
CA ASP A 46 -3.58 2.63 3.60
C ASP A 46 -2.44 3.21 4.43
N ASN A 47 -1.97 2.45 5.43
CA ASN A 47 -0.93 2.94 6.33
C ASN A 47 0.44 2.96 5.64
N GLU A 48 0.71 1.97 4.78
CA GLU A 48 1.90 1.95 3.92
C GLU A 48 1.96 3.21 3.04
N ARG A 49 0.84 3.56 2.39
CA ARG A 49 0.71 4.79 1.57
C ARG A 49 0.92 6.06 2.38
N ILE A 50 0.39 6.13 3.60
CA ILE A 50 0.59 7.30 4.47
C ILE A 50 2.08 7.49 4.80
N ILE A 51 2.80 6.43 5.14
CA ILE A 51 4.23 6.48 5.44
C ILE A 51 5.02 6.89 4.19
N ALA A 52 4.71 6.27 3.04
CA ALA A 52 5.32 6.59 1.75
C ALA A 52 5.13 8.06 1.37
N ASN A 53 3.90 8.57 1.47
CA ASN A 53 3.59 9.97 1.19
C ASN A 53 4.36 10.93 2.13
N PHE A 54 4.47 10.58 3.42
CA PHE A 54 5.21 11.39 4.38
C PHE A 54 6.73 11.41 4.13
N LEU A 55 7.29 10.27 3.72
CA LEU A 55 8.70 10.17 3.37
C LEU A 55 8.99 10.75 1.98
N GLY A 56 7.98 10.82 1.10
CA GLY A 56 8.13 11.21 -0.30
C GLY A 56 8.76 10.09 -1.16
N VAL A 57 8.66 8.85 -0.70
CA VAL A 57 9.26 7.66 -1.32
C VAL A 57 8.12 6.72 -1.72
N PRO A 58 8.14 6.09 -2.90
CA PRO A 58 7.10 5.16 -3.30
C PRO A 58 7.01 3.96 -2.34
N VAL A 59 5.79 3.47 -2.10
CA VAL A 59 5.55 2.27 -1.26
C VAL A 59 6.32 1.05 -1.75
N GLU A 60 6.59 0.96 -3.06
CA GLU A 60 7.32 -0.13 -3.68
C GLU A 60 8.81 -0.15 -3.31
N GLU A 61 9.37 1.03 -3.09
CA GLU A 61 10.76 1.17 -2.64
C GLU A 61 10.87 0.94 -1.13
N LEU A 62 9.88 1.40 -0.36
CA LEU A 62 9.81 1.18 1.09
C LEU A 62 9.50 -0.26 1.49
N PHE A 63 8.64 -0.94 0.73
CA PHE A 63 8.19 -2.30 0.99
C PHE A 63 8.41 -3.18 -0.25
N PRO A 64 9.67 -3.43 -0.65
CA PRO A 64 9.99 -4.20 -1.84
C PRO A 64 9.59 -5.68 -1.72
N ASP A 65 9.39 -6.16 -0.49
CA ASP A 65 8.93 -7.53 -0.21
C ASP A 65 7.45 -7.74 -0.55
N ARG A 66 6.64 -6.67 -0.54
CA ARG A 66 5.19 -6.74 -0.75
C ARG A 66 4.72 -6.24 -2.12
N TYR A 67 5.52 -5.38 -2.75
CA TYR A 67 5.22 -4.82 -4.06
C TYR A 67 6.28 -5.28 -5.08
N PRO A 68 5.90 -5.57 -6.33
CA PRO A 68 4.62 -5.27 -6.94
C PRO A 68 3.53 -6.27 -6.56
N LYS A 69 2.41 -5.77 -6.01
CA LYS A 69 1.16 -6.53 -5.93
C LYS A 69 0.68 -6.72 -7.35
N LYS A 70 1.07 -7.84 -7.97
CA LYS A 70 0.52 -8.25 -9.26
C LYS A 70 -0.97 -8.46 -9.03
N THR A 71 -1.78 -7.46 -9.33
CA THR A 71 -3.21 -7.66 -9.54
C THR A 71 -3.28 -8.70 -10.65
N SER A 72 -3.62 -9.95 -10.32
CA SER A 72 -3.99 -10.90 -11.34
C SER A 72 -5.29 -10.37 -11.93
N THR A 73 -5.17 -9.50 -12.93
CA THR A 73 -6.26 -9.18 -13.83
C THR A 73 -6.51 -10.45 -14.63
N ILE A 74 -7.13 -11.44 -13.99
CA ILE A 74 -7.89 -12.48 -14.67
C ILE A 74 -9.31 -11.93 -14.73
N LEU A 75 -9.47 -10.81 -15.42
CA LEU A 75 -10.72 -10.44 -16.05
C LEU A 75 -10.38 -10.41 -17.53
N SER A 76 -10.47 -11.61 -18.10
CA SER A 76 -10.44 -11.86 -19.52
C SER A 76 -11.39 -10.88 -20.21
N HIS A 77 -10.85 -10.18 -21.20
CA HIS A 77 -11.58 -9.28 -22.09
C HIS A 77 -12.77 -9.97 -22.80
N GLU A 78 -12.83 -11.31 -22.76
CA GLU A 78 -13.90 -12.12 -23.34
C GLU A 78 -15.28 -11.91 -22.70
N TYR A 79 -15.41 -11.38 -21.47
CA TYR A 79 -16.73 -11.22 -20.85
C TYR A 79 -17.53 -9.98 -21.32
N LEU A 80 -16.99 -9.14 -22.20
CA LEU A 80 -17.74 -7.99 -22.76
C LEU A 80 -18.48 -8.32 -24.07
N SER A 81 -18.32 -9.53 -24.62
CA SER A 81 -18.90 -9.88 -25.94
C SER A 81 -20.27 -10.59 -25.89
N GLU A 82 -20.74 -11.05 -24.73
CA GLU A 82 -21.97 -11.86 -24.64
C GLU A 82 -23.19 -11.10 -24.10
N SER A 83 -23.11 -9.80 -23.86
CA SER A 83 -24.25 -9.02 -23.32
C SER A 83 -25.14 -8.34 -24.36
N THR A 84 -24.89 -8.52 -25.67
CA THR A 84 -25.65 -7.81 -26.73
C THR A 84 -26.46 -8.70 -27.68
N ALA A 85 -26.57 -10.01 -27.46
CA ALA A 85 -27.34 -10.85 -28.38
C ALA A 85 -28.07 -11.99 -27.67
N GLY A 86 -29.31 -11.74 -27.21
CA GLY A 86 -30.19 -12.86 -26.83
C GLY A 86 -31.32 -12.60 -25.85
N ARG A 87 -32.21 -11.64 -26.12
CA ARG A 87 -33.60 -11.79 -25.65
C ARG A 87 -34.57 -11.37 -26.73
N LYS A 88 -34.76 -12.27 -27.70
CA LYS A 88 -35.94 -12.29 -28.55
C LYS A 88 -36.95 -13.28 -27.96
N VAL A 89 -38.23 -12.89 -28.11
CA VAL A 89 -39.47 -13.71 -28.18
C VAL A 89 -40.04 -14.35 -26.91
N ALA A 90 -41.17 -13.79 -26.46
CA ALA A 90 -42.49 -14.45 -26.46
C ALA A 90 -43.56 -13.34 -26.58
#